data_AF-A0A0H4PEU0-F1
#
_entry.id   AF-A0A0H4PEU0-F1
#
_cell.length_a   1.000
_cell.length_b   1.000
_cell.length_c   1.000
_cell.angle_alpha   90.00
_cell.angle_beta   90.00
_cell.angle_gamma   90.00
#
_symmetry.space_group_name_H-M   'P 1'
#
loop_
_entity.id
_entity.type
_entity.pdbx_description
1 polymer ?
#
loop_
_entity_poly.entity_id
_entity_poly.type
_entity_poly.pdbx_seq_one_letter_code
_entity_poly.pdbx_strand_id
1 'polypeptide(L)'
;MITIELHKRYFITEKKLIEELDSRFDQVANDEANWTTTYVDNETGDKWLYYRVDTEYHGGGNPVMGRLPLPDTSKLIDIVLQTVNEGEVFAACRTLVNNEQLRKIDFRSDLINRLEDLKNKDRQKMIIDLTGLDSSMNRRGIIGKSSYHVDKDAQHFQKIADRAIKLKE
;
A
#
# COMPACT_ATOMS: atom_id res chain seq x y z
N MET A 1 4.21 7.07 27.07
CA MET A 1 4.98 7.69 25.97
C MET A 1 4.69 7.08 24.59
N ILE A 2 3.62 6.29 24.42
CA ILE A 2 3.24 5.67 23.12
C ILE A 2 2.31 6.60 22.30
N THR A 3 1.56 7.48 22.98
CA THR A 3 0.45 8.26 22.40
C THR A 3 0.88 9.33 21.40
N ILE A 4 2.03 9.99 21.57
CA ILE A 4 2.42 11.15 20.74
C ILE A 4 2.87 10.75 19.32
N GLU A 5 3.39 9.54 19.17
CA GLU A 5 3.92 9.05 17.88
C GLU A 5 2.83 8.42 17.01
N LEU A 6 1.79 7.84 17.64
CA LEU A 6 0.66 7.21 16.97
C LEU A 6 -0.08 8.16 16.02
N HIS A 7 -0.36 9.39 16.48
CA HIS A 7 -1.15 10.38 15.72
C HIS A 7 -0.44 10.91 14.46
N LYS A 8 0.87 10.66 14.33
CA LYS A 8 1.64 11.03 13.15
C LYS A 8 1.66 9.93 12.10
N ARG A 9 1.30 8.70 12.47
CA ARG A 9 1.28 7.54 11.58
C ARG A 9 -0.02 7.46 10.81
N TYR A 10 0.08 6.96 9.59
CA TYR A 10 -1.04 6.55 8.77
C TYR A 10 -1.26 5.05 8.82
N PHE A 11 -0.19 4.28 9.04
CA PHE A 11 -0.25 2.83 9.13
C PHE A 11 0.51 2.29 10.34
N ILE A 12 0.02 1.16 10.84
CA ILE A 12 0.64 0.40 11.92
C ILE A 12 0.65 -1.06 11.48
N THR A 13 1.81 -1.70 11.58
CA THR A 13 2.00 -3.11 11.17
C THR A 13 2.63 -3.95 12.28
N GLU A 14 3.08 -3.32 13.36
CA GLU A 14 3.67 -4.02 14.49
C GLU A 14 2.59 -4.77 15.26
N LYS A 15 2.61 -6.12 15.19
CA LYS A 15 1.58 -6.98 15.79
C LYS A 15 1.24 -6.64 17.24
N LYS A 16 2.27 -6.46 18.08
CA LYS A 16 2.09 -6.10 19.50
C LYS A 16 1.36 -4.76 19.67
N LEU A 17 1.73 -3.76 18.87
CA LEU A 17 1.07 -2.46 18.93
C LEU A 17 -0.36 -2.55 18.42
N ILE A 18 -0.63 -3.33 17.38
CA ILE A 18 -1.99 -3.57 16.90
C ILE A 18 -2.83 -4.26 18.00
N GLU A 19 -2.30 -5.28 18.67
CA GLU A 19 -2.99 -5.97 19.79
C GLU A 19 -3.28 -5.00 20.95
N GLU A 20 -2.33 -4.12 21.29
CA GLU A 20 -2.53 -3.08 22.30
C GLU A 20 -3.64 -2.09 21.88
N LEU A 21 -3.66 -1.66 20.61
CA LEU A 21 -4.68 -0.73 20.10
C LEU A 21 -6.05 -1.38 19.98
N ASP A 22 -6.12 -2.65 19.56
CA ASP A 22 -7.35 -3.45 19.51
C ASP A 22 -8.00 -3.54 20.90
N SER A 23 -7.20 -3.64 21.96
CA SER A 23 -7.70 -3.64 23.34
C SER A 23 -8.15 -2.27 23.87
N ARG A 24 -7.65 -1.17 23.25
CA ARG A 24 -7.88 0.21 23.70
C ARG A 24 -8.97 0.92 22.90
N PHE A 25 -9.12 0.60 21.63
CA PHE A 25 -10.06 1.27 20.73
C PHE A 25 -11.41 0.56 20.72
N ASP A 26 -12.46 1.34 20.57
CA ASP A 26 -13.81 0.78 20.46
C ASP A 26 -14.04 0.29 19.04
N GLN A 27 -14.37 -0.99 18.90
CA GLN A 27 -14.86 -1.54 17.64
C GLN A 27 -16.23 -0.94 17.32
N VAL A 28 -16.36 -0.28 16.16
CA VAL A 28 -17.60 0.39 15.74
C VAL A 28 -18.24 -0.22 14.49
N ALA A 29 -17.48 -0.98 13.69
CA ALA A 29 -18.03 -1.71 12.56
C ALA A 29 -17.19 -2.94 12.23
N ASN A 30 -17.82 -3.96 11.67
CA ASN A 30 -17.16 -5.13 11.10
C ASN A 30 -17.76 -5.42 9.73
N ASP A 31 -16.90 -5.67 8.74
CA ASP A 31 -17.26 -6.09 7.41
C ASP A 31 -16.69 -7.50 7.17
N GLU A 32 -17.54 -8.50 7.38
CA GLU A 32 -17.21 -9.92 7.20
C GLU A 32 -16.92 -10.28 5.73
N ALA A 33 -17.43 -9.52 4.76
CA ALA A 33 -17.19 -9.81 3.35
C ALA A 33 -15.78 -9.40 2.93
N ASN A 34 -15.28 -8.30 3.47
CA ASN A 34 -13.95 -7.77 3.18
C ASN A 34 -12.91 -8.08 4.27
N TRP A 35 -13.30 -8.81 5.32
CA TRP A 35 -12.47 -9.12 6.51
C TRP A 35 -11.81 -7.87 7.10
N THR A 36 -12.61 -6.82 7.28
CA THR A 36 -12.14 -5.57 7.89
C THR A 36 -12.92 -5.22 9.14
N THR A 37 -12.24 -4.59 10.09
CA THR A 37 -12.85 -4.08 11.32
C THR A 37 -12.52 -2.61 11.47
N THR A 38 -13.52 -1.77 11.74
CA THR A 38 -13.32 -0.34 12.01
C THR A 38 -13.36 -0.10 13.51
N TYR A 39 -12.39 0.66 13.99
CA TYR A 39 -12.21 1.06 15.36
C TYR A 39 -12.24 2.59 15.50
N VAL A 40 -12.53 3.08 16.69
CA VAL A 40 -12.42 4.49 17.08
C VAL A 40 -11.47 4.60 18.28
N ASP A 41 -10.48 5.47 18.15
CA ASP A 41 -9.69 5.93 19.29
C ASP A 41 -10.52 6.91 20.12
N ASN A 42 -10.93 6.51 21.33
CA ASN A 42 -11.72 7.37 22.21
C ASN A 42 -10.96 8.59 22.73
N GLU A 43 -9.62 8.59 22.71
CA GLU A 43 -8.83 9.75 23.14
C GLU A 43 -8.85 10.87 22.11
N THR A 44 -8.95 10.55 20.82
CA THR A 44 -8.82 11.54 19.72
C THR A 44 -9.99 11.60 18.76
N GLY A 45 -10.86 10.61 18.77
CA GLY A 45 -11.93 10.43 17.80
C GLY A 45 -11.45 9.93 16.43
N ASP A 46 -10.15 9.65 16.27
CA ASP A 46 -9.61 9.13 15.02
C ASP A 46 -10.18 7.73 14.75
N LYS A 47 -10.58 7.49 13.50
CA LYS A 47 -11.06 6.19 13.05
C LYS A 47 -9.90 5.38 12.48
N TRP A 48 -9.90 4.08 12.72
CA TRP A 48 -8.87 3.16 12.25
C TRP A 48 -9.50 1.95 11.59
N LEU A 49 -8.94 1.50 10.47
CA LEU A 49 -9.36 0.30 9.76
C LEU A 49 -8.31 -0.78 9.97
N TYR A 50 -8.70 -1.88 10.58
CA TYR A 50 -7.93 -3.11 10.60
C TYR A 50 -8.26 -3.95 9.37
N TYR A 51 -7.21 -4.38 8.67
CA TYR A 51 -7.29 -5.28 7.52
C TYR A 51 -5.99 -6.08 7.39
N ARG A 52 -5.96 -7.04 6.48
CA ARG A 52 -4.77 -7.84 6.18
C ARG A 52 -4.31 -7.62 4.74
N VAL A 53 -3.00 -7.54 4.55
CA VAL A 53 -2.35 -7.51 3.23
C VAL A 53 -1.56 -8.80 3.01
N ASP A 54 -1.27 -9.12 1.74
CA ASP A 54 -0.62 -10.38 1.35
C ASP A 54 -1.37 -11.62 1.89
N THR A 55 -2.71 -11.59 1.85
CA THR A 55 -3.53 -12.72 2.30
C THR A 55 -3.37 -13.87 1.31
N GLU A 56 -2.69 -14.95 1.69
CA GLU A 56 -2.93 -16.25 1.06
C GLU A 56 -4.33 -16.75 1.47
N TYR A 57 -4.93 -17.62 0.65
CA TYR A 57 -6.22 -18.27 0.96
C TYR A 57 -6.24 -18.72 2.44
N HIS A 58 -7.36 -18.46 3.15
CA HIS A 58 -7.63 -18.84 4.56
C HIS A 58 -7.04 -17.95 5.68
N GLY A 59 -7.12 -16.62 5.55
CA GLY A 59 -6.91 -15.73 6.71
C GLY A 59 -5.44 -15.53 7.13
N GLY A 60 -4.50 -15.93 6.27
CA GLY A 60 -3.11 -15.54 6.35
C GLY A 60 -2.88 -14.06 6.05
N GLY A 61 -1.64 -13.61 6.11
CA GLY A 61 -1.25 -12.24 5.75
C GLY A 61 -0.86 -11.35 6.92
N ASN A 62 -0.34 -10.17 6.57
CA ASN A 62 0.22 -9.21 7.51
C ASN A 62 -0.87 -8.24 8.00
N PRO A 63 -1.08 -8.12 9.32
CA PRO A 63 -2.07 -7.19 9.86
C PRO A 63 -1.63 -5.75 9.65
N VAL A 64 -2.59 -4.91 9.28
CA VAL A 64 -2.41 -3.47 9.10
C VAL A 64 -3.55 -2.74 9.79
N MET A 65 -3.21 -1.74 10.60
CA MET A 65 -4.14 -0.73 11.08
C MET A 65 -3.89 0.56 10.31
N GLY A 66 -4.83 0.95 9.45
CA GLY A 66 -4.75 2.18 8.65
C GLY A 66 -5.67 3.26 9.20
N ARG A 67 -5.16 4.47 9.43
CA ARG A 67 -5.99 5.59 9.89
C ARG A 67 -6.96 6.02 8.79
N LEU A 68 -8.22 6.26 9.16
CA LEU A 68 -9.28 6.72 8.28
C LEU A 68 -9.40 8.26 8.28
N PRO A 69 -9.66 8.88 7.12
CA PRO A 69 -9.75 8.25 5.79
C PRO A 69 -8.39 7.69 5.36
N LEU A 70 -8.39 6.52 4.70
CA LEU A 70 -7.15 5.92 4.20
C LEU A 70 -6.46 6.90 3.24
N PRO A 71 -5.11 6.99 3.27
CA PRO A 71 -4.35 7.78 2.32
C PRO A 71 -4.73 7.47 0.86
N ASP A 72 -4.87 8.51 0.05
CA ASP A 72 -5.03 8.38 -1.40
C ASP A 72 -3.71 7.97 -2.08
N THR A 73 -3.73 7.71 -3.40
CA THR A 73 -2.54 7.29 -4.15
C THR A 73 -1.37 8.25 -3.99
N SER A 74 -1.58 9.56 -4.08
CA SER A 74 -0.50 10.54 -3.95
C SER A 74 0.10 10.49 -2.55
N LYS A 75 -0.75 10.44 -1.52
CA LYS A 75 -0.31 10.40 -0.13
C LYS A 75 0.38 9.08 0.22
N LEU A 76 -0.08 7.96 -0.33
CA LEU A 76 0.59 6.67 -0.22
C LEU A 76 2.00 6.74 -0.80
N ILE A 77 2.17 7.31 -2.00
CA ILE A 77 3.49 7.50 -2.61
C ILE A 77 4.34 8.45 -1.73
N ASP A 78 3.78 9.49 -1.12
CA ASP A 78 4.52 10.36 -0.19
C ASP A 78 5.05 9.57 1.01
N ILE A 79 4.18 8.76 1.63
CA ILE A 79 4.53 7.91 2.78
C ILE A 79 5.67 6.96 2.39
N VAL A 80 5.50 6.23 1.28
CA VAL A 80 6.48 5.27 0.76
C VAL A 80 7.86 5.91 0.55
N LEU A 81 7.93 7.17 0.13
CA LEU A 81 9.20 7.85 -0.16
C LEU A 81 9.82 8.54 1.06
N GLN A 82 9.01 9.03 2.00
CA GLN A 82 9.46 10.00 3.02
C GLN A 82 9.48 9.46 4.44
N THR A 83 8.64 8.48 4.80
CA THR A 83 8.60 7.99 6.19
C THR A 83 9.88 7.24 6.53
N VAL A 84 10.35 7.40 7.76
CA VAL A 84 11.46 6.60 8.32
C VAL A 84 10.96 5.26 8.87
N ASN A 85 9.64 5.07 8.97
CA ASN A 85 9.07 3.85 9.52
C ASN A 85 8.85 2.78 8.44
N GLU A 86 9.66 1.73 8.48
CA GLU A 86 9.59 0.64 7.49
C GLU A 86 8.24 -0.10 7.47
N GLY A 87 7.53 -0.15 8.61
CA GLY A 87 6.17 -0.70 8.67
C GLY A 87 5.16 0.11 7.85
N GLU A 88 5.24 1.44 7.93
CA GLU A 88 4.41 2.33 7.11
C GLU A 88 4.74 2.22 5.62
N VAL A 89 6.01 2.04 5.27
CA VAL A 89 6.42 1.82 3.87
C VAL A 89 5.82 0.54 3.34
N PHE A 90 5.96 -0.55 4.10
CA PHE A 90 5.38 -1.84 3.77
C PHE A 90 3.87 -1.73 3.56
N ALA A 91 3.15 -1.18 4.54
CA ALA A 91 1.70 -1.03 4.47
C ALA A 91 1.26 -0.16 3.29
N ALA A 92 1.95 0.97 3.05
CA ALA A 92 1.60 1.86 1.96
C ALA A 92 1.88 1.22 0.58
N CYS A 93 3.01 0.53 0.40
CA CYS A 93 3.32 -0.23 -0.82
C CYS A 93 2.25 -1.30 -1.08
N ARG A 94 1.88 -2.09 -0.08
CA ARG A 94 0.84 -3.13 -0.23
C ARG A 94 -0.54 -2.55 -0.47
N THR A 95 -0.85 -1.40 0.12
CA THR A 95 -2.11 -0.68 -0.11
C THR A 95 -2.19 -0.15 -1.55
N LEU A 96 -1.09 0.37 -2.11
CA LEU A 96 -1.02 0.73 -3.54
C LEU A 96 -1.32 -0.46 -4.44
N VAL A 97 -0.67 -1.60 -4.19
CA VAL A 97 -0.87 -2.84 -4.98
C VAL A 97 -2.31 -3.35 -4.86
N ASN A 98 -2.88 -3.37 -3.65
CA ASN A 98 -4.28 -3.77 -3.44
C ASN A 98 -5.25 -2.82 -4.16
N ASN A 99 -5.01 -1.51 -4.13
CA ASN A 99 -5.84 -0.54 -4.85
C ASN A 99 -5.77 -0.75 -6.37
N GLU A 100 -4.60 -1.08 -6.94
CA GLU A 100 -4.48 -1.46 -8.36
C GLU A 100 -5.30 -2.72 -8.67
N GLN A 101 -5.16 -3.76 -7.86
CA GLN A 101 -5.78 -5.06 -8.12
C GLN A 101 -7.30 -5.03 -7.94
N LEU A 102 -7.78 -4.48 -6.83
CA LEU A 102 -9.18 -4.52 -6.42
C LEU A 102 -9.98 -3.35 -6.98
N ARG A 103 -9.41 -2.13 -6.98
CA ARG A 103 -10.11 -0.89 -7.35
C ARG A 103 -9.71 -0.36 -8.72
N LYS A 104 -8.77 -1.00 -9.40
CA LYS A 104 -8.26 -0.60 -10.73
C LYS A 104 -7.67 0.81 -10.75
N ILE A 105 -7.10 1.24 -9.63
CA ILE A 105 -6.42 2.54 -9.48
C ILE A 105 -4.94 2.34 -9.80
N ASP A 106 -4.48 2.93 -10.91
CA ASP A 106 -3.07 2.87 -11.32
C ASP A 106 -2.23 3.84 -10.47
N PHE A 107 -1.07 3.37 -10.01
CA PHE A 107 -0.09 4.18 -9.26
C PHE A 107 1.31 4.13 -9.90
N ARG A 108 1.52 3.24 -10.87
CA ARG A 108 2.86 2.78 -11.22
C ARG A 108 3.69 3.88 -11.87
N SER A 109 3.06 4.65 -12.76
CA SER A 109 3.71 5.76 -13.48
C SER A 109 4.16 6.86 -12.52
N ASP A 110 3.30 7.24 -11.58
CA ASP A 110 3.62 8.29 -10.60
C ASP A 110 4.74 7.82 -9.67
N LEU A 111 4.65 6.56 -9.19
CA LEU A 111 5.66 6.02 -8.31
C LEU A 111 7.03 5.92 -9.00
N ILE A 112 7.12 5.38 -10.22
CA ILE A 112 8.41 5.25 -10.91
C ILE A 112 9.03 6.62 -11.21
N ASN A 113 8.23 7.62 -11.59
CA ASN A 113 8.72 8.98 -11.83
C ASN A 113 9.35 9.56 -10.56
N ARG A 114 8.69 9.38 -9.40
CA ARG A 114 9.22 9.92 -8.14
C ARG A 114 10.38 9.10 -7.57
N LEU A 115 10.45 7.81 -7.90
CA LEU A 115 11.58 6.98 -7.52
C LEU A 115 12.86 7.40 -8.24
N GLU A 116 12.80 7.81 -9.50
CA GLU A 116 14.00 8.26 -10.25
C GLU A 116 14.69 9.46 -9.60
N ASP A 117 13.93 10.34 -8.92
CA ASP A 117 14.47 11.48 -8.18
C ASP A 117 14.99 11.12 -6.78
N LEU A 118 14.67 9.93 -6.27
CA LEU A 118 15.05 9.49 -4.93
C LEU A 118 16.53 9.09 -4.89
N LYS A 119 17.34 9.76 -4.06
CA LYS A 119 18.77 9.45 -3.94
C LYS A 119 19.07 8.13 -3.21
N ASN A 120 18.16 7.67 -2.36
CA ASN A 120 18.36 6.49 -1.54
C ASN A 120 18.11 5.20 -2.35
N LYS A 121 19.19 4.55 -2.79
CA LYS A 121 19.15 3.33 -3.62
C LYS A 121 18.53 2.12 -2.92
N ASP A 122 18.83 1.90 -1.65
CA ASP A 122 18.25 0.78 -0.90
C ASP A 122 16.73 0.94 -0.76
N ARG A 123 16.29 2.17 -0.51
CA ARG A 123 14.87 2.51 -0.46
C ARG A 123 14.20 2.33 -1.83
N GLN A 124 14.84 2.76 -2.93
CA GLN A 124 14.31 2.49 -4.28
C GLN A 124 14.09 0.99 -4.51
N LYS A 125 15.12 0.19 -4.25
CA LYS A 125 15.07 -1.27 -4.45
C LYS A 125 13.97 -1.93 -3.63
N MET A 126 13.88 -1.61 -2.34
CA MET A 126 12.85 -2.13 -1.47
C MET A 126 11.44 -1.77 -1.97
N ILE A 127 11.21 -0.52 -2.39
CA ILE A 127 9.91 -0.09 -2.90
C ILE A 127 9.55 -0.84 -4.18
N ILE A 128 10.51 -0.99 -5.10
CA ILE A 128 10.31 -1.73 -6.35
C ILE A 128 9.94 -3.18 -6.05
N ASP A 129 10.64 -3.83 -5.13
CA ASP A 129 10.37 -5.22 -4.72
C ASP A 129 8.98 -5.38 -4.08
N LEU A 130 8.60 -4.45 -3.19
CA LEU A 130 7.30 -4.47 -2.50
C LEU A 130 6.12 -4.16 -3.43
N THR A 131 6.34 -3.45 -4.52
CA THR A 131 5.27 -3.04 -5.46
C THR A 131 5.26 -3.87 -6.75
N GLY A 132 6.31 -4.65 -7.00
CA GLY A 132 6.50 -5.39 -8.24
C GLY A 132 6.56 -4.48 -9.46
N LEU A 133 7.21 -3.31 -9.33
CA LEU A 133 7.34 -2.35 -10.43
C LEU A 133 8.22 -2.88 -11.57
N ASP A 134 9.11 -3.82 -11.28
CA ASP A 134 9.98 -4.52 -12.23
C ASP A 134 9.27 -5.63 -13.02
N SER A 135 7.97 -5.87 -12.74
CA SER A 135 7.15 -6.78 -13.52
C SER A 135 6.51 -6.08 -14.72
N SER A 136 6.80 -6.56 -15.93
CA SER A 136 6.17 -6.07 -17.17
C SER A 136 4.76 -6.64 -17.41
N MET A 137 4.24 -7.45 -16.50
CA MET A 137 2.91 -8.05 -16.62
C MET A 137 1.83 -6.97 -16.69
N ASN A 138 1.00 -7.01 -17.74
CA ASN A 138 -0.14 -6.11 -17.88
C ASN A 138 -1.16 -6.33 -16.75
N ARG A 139 -1.39 -5.31 -15.92
CA ARG A 139 -2.33 -5.35 -14.78
C ARG A 139 -3.74 -4.85 -15.12
N ARG A 140 -3.95 -4.33 -16.34
CA ARG A 140 -5.25 -3.83 -16.80
C ARG A 140 -6.08 -4.95 -17.42
N GLY A 141 -7.41 -4.86 -17.29
CA GLY A 141 -8.33 -5.81 -17.89
C GLY A 141 -8.20 -5.84 -19.42
N ILE A 142 -8.29 -7.04 -20.00
CA ILE A 142 -8.17 -7.27 -21.45
C ILE A 142 -9.52 -7.44 -22.15
N ILE A 143 -10.57 -7.80 -21.41
CA ILE A 143 -11.90 -8.07 -21.97
C ILE A 143 -12.46 -6.78 -22.58
N GLY A 144 -12.90 -6.86 -23.84
CA GLY A 144 -13.47 -5.73 -24.58
C GLY A 144 -12.44 -4.79 -25.21
N LYS A 145 -11.13 -5.04 -25.05
CA LYS A 145 -10.08 -4.26 -25.73
C LYS A 145 -9.73 -4.87 -27.09
N SER A 146 -9.42 -4.00 -28.05
CA SER A 146 -8.77 -4.41 -29.29
C SER A 146 -7.31 -4.81 -29.03
N SER A 147 -6.72 -5.58 -29.94
CA SER A 147 -5.30 -5.94 -29.91
C SER A 147 -4.40 -4.71 -29.73
N TYR A 148 -4.67 -3.64 -30.48
CA TYR A 148 -3.94 -2.37 -30.37
C TYR A 148 -3.93 -1.78 -28.95
N HIS A 149 -5.06 -1.83 -28.24
CA HIS A 149 -5.14 -1.33 -26.86
C HIS A 149 -4.41 -2.25 -25.88
N VAL A 150 -4.49 -3.57 -26.08
CA VAL A 150 -3.73 -4.54 -25.28
C VAL A 150 -2.23 -4.35 -25.47
N ASP A 151 -1.77 -4.12 -26.70
CA ASP A 151 -0.37 -3.87 -27.02
C ASP A 151 0.14 -2.56 -26.39
N LYS A 152 -0.67 -1.50 -26.42
CA LYS A 152 -0.36 -0.23 -25.74
C LYS A 152 -0.19 -0.40 -24.24
N ASP A 153 -1.09 -1.16 -23.60
CA ASP A 153 -0.95 -1.44 -22.18
C ASP A 153 0.31 -2.28 -21.91
N ALA A 154 0.56 -3.33 -22.68
CA ALA A 154 1.77 -4.15 -22.53
C ALA A 154 3.05 -3.31 -22.65
N GLN A 155 3.13 -2.42 -23.64
CA GLN A 155 4.24 -1.48 -23.81
C GLN A 155 4.37 -0.50 -22.63
N HIS A 156 3.24 -0.06 -22.06
CA HIS A 156 3.23 0.81 -20.90
C HIS A 156 3.87 0.12 -19.67
N PHE A 157 3.42 -1.09 -19.34
CA PHE A 157 3.99 -1.85 -18.21
C PHE A 157 5.45 -2.26 -18.47
N GLN A 158 5.82 -2.60 -19.71
CA GLN A 158 7.21 -2.89 -20.07
C GLN A 158 8.13 -1.69 -19.82
N LYS A 159 7.72 -0.48 -20.24
CA LYS A 159 8.52 0.74 -20.01
C LYS A 159 8.75 1.02 -18.53
N ILE A 160 7.75 0.78 -17.69
CA ILE A 160 7.86 0.95 -16.24
C ILE A 160 8.83 -0.08 -15.66
N ALA A 161 8.68 -1.35 -16.07
CA ALA A 161 9.56 -2.43 -15.63
C ALA A 161 11.03 -2.17 -15.98
N ASP A 162 11.31 -1.76 -17.22
CA ASP A 162 12.67 -1.45 -17.67
C ASP A 162 13.31 -0.33 -16.85
N ARG A 163 12.54 0.69 -16.47
CA ARG A 163 13.01 1.79 -15.60
C ARG A 163 13.28 1.29 -14.18
N ALA A 164 12.38 0.48 -13.63
CA ALA A 164 12.53 -0.08 -12.29
C ALA A 164 13.75 -1.00 -12.20
N ILE A 165 14.00 -1.84 -13.21
CA ILE A 165 15.18 -2.72 -13.27
C ILE A 165 16.46 -1.89 -13.21
N LYS A 166 16.56 -0.81 -14.00
CA LYS A 166 17.72 0.10 -13.98
C LYS A 166 17.93 0.80 -12.63
N LEU A 167 16.87 1.04 -11.87
CA LEU A 167 17.01 1.63 -10.53
C LEU A 167 17.52 0.63 -9.49
N LYS A 168 17.36 -0.68 -9.73
CA LYS A 168 17.84 -1.76 -8.85
C LYS A 168 19.32 -2.13 -9.06
N GLU A 169 19.89 -1.72 -10.19
CA GLU A 169 21.33 -1.80 -10.50
C GLU A 169 22.13 -0.74 -9.72
#